data_AF-Q4WIL8-F1
#
_entry.id   AF-Q4WIL8-F1
#
_cell.length_a   1.000
_cell.length_b   1.000
_cell.length_c   1.000
_cell.angle_alpha   90.00
_cell.angle_beta   90.00
_cell.angle_gamma   90.00
#
_symmetry.space_group_name_H-M   'P 1'
#
loop_
_entity.id
_entity.type
_entity.pdbx_description
1 polymer ?
#
loop_
_entity_poly.entity_id
_entity_poly.type
_entity_poly.pdbx_seq_one_letter_code
_entity_poly.pdbx_strand_id
1 'polypeptide(L)'
;MTFYQARAEECPFAADAQVDLVTAAQSAHWFDYAKLWPEMRRTVRSGGTLAFWGYKDHVLVSYPRATSIINEYAYGQDPWLLGSYWQQPGRSIVQQKLRAVQPPVEDWEDVSRDEYEPGVEGGTRFMHARMTLGSMEEYVRTWSSFHAWQRKWPDRIRRAPGNTDQRGDVIDEMMDKIQETEPSFQRDDWKDVEVDVEWGSALILARRR
;
A
#
# COMPACT_ATOMS: atom_id res chain seq x y z
N MET A 1 1.68 -25.48 -3.85
CA MET A 1 1.84 -24.26 -3.02
C MET A 1 1.48 -24.63 -1.59
N THR A 2 2.34 -24.35 -0.64
CA THR A 2 2.16 -24.68 0.78
C THR A 2 2.20 -23.38 1.57
N PHE A 3 1.37 -23.26 2.60
CA PHE A 3 1.31 -22.09 3.46
C PHE A 3 1.75 -22.45 4.88
N TYR A 4 2.51 -21.55 5.49
CA TYR A 4 2.97 -21.66 6.86
C TYR A 4 2.62 -20.37 7.61
N GLN A 5 2.21 -20.51 8.87
CA GLN A 5 2.09 -19.37 9.77
C GLN A 5 3.44 -19.16 10.47
N ALA A 6 4.16 -18.12 10.05
CA ALA A 6 5.42 -17.73 10.67
C ALA A 6 5.67 -16.24 10.46
N ARG A 7 6.67 -15.71 11.15
CA ARG A 7 7.17 -14.35 10.90
C ARG A 7 8.12 -14.37 9.70
N ALA A 8 8.27 -13.24 9.01
CA ALA A 8 9.25 -13.15 7.93
C ALA A 8 10.70 -13.29 8.44
N GLU A 9 10.93 -12.96 9.71
CA GLU A 9 12.24 -13.09 10.36
C GLU A 9 12.52 -14.49 10.90
N GLU A 10 11.58 -15.43 10.76
CA GLU A 10 11.67 -16.80 11.28
C GLU A 10 11.03 -17.78 10.28
N CYS A 11 11.84 -18.43 9.45
CA CYS A 11 11.45 -19.38 8.42
C CYS A 11 11.90 -20.82 8.79
N PRO A 12 11.32 -21.45 9.84
CA PRO A 12 11.74 -22.79 10.28
C PRO A 12 11.43 -23.88 9.25
N PHE A 13 10.55 -23.60 8.29
CA PHE A 13 10.21 -24.48 7.17
C PHE A 13 11.24 -24.42 6.03
N ALA A 14 12.18 -23.47 6.06
CA ALA A 14 13.24 -23.33 5.07
C ALA A 14 14.58 -23.76 5.67
N ALA A 15 15.18 -24.78 5.07
CA ALA A 15 16.55 -25.18 5.40
C ALA A 15 17.57 -24.16 4.87
N ASP A 16 18.77 -24.19 5.44
CA ASP A 16 19.86 -23.28 5.10
C ASP A 16 20.24 -23.40 3.62
N ALA A 17 20.42 -22.26 2.96
CA ALA A 17 20.86 -22.15 1.57
C ALA A 17 20.06 -23.02 0.57
N GLN A 18 18.74 -23.15 0.77
CA GLN A 18 17.86 -23.91 -0.13
C GLN A 18 16.88 -23.03 -0.93
N VAL A 19 16.79 -21.73 -0.61
CA VAL A 19 15.83 -20.84 -1.27
C VAL A 19 16.50 -20.08 -2.41
N ASP A 20 15.89 -20.19 -3.60
CA ASP A 20 16.39 -19.55 -4.82
C ASP A 20 15.92 -18.10 -4.97
N LEU A 21 14.71 -17.81 -4.51
CA LEU A 21 14.05 -16.51 -4.59
C LEU A 21 13.19 -16.31 -3.35
N VAL A 22 13.37 -15.16 -2.68
CA VAL A 22 12.43 -14.67 -1.67
C VAL A 22 11.78 -13.40 -2.18
N THR A 23 10.46 -13.34 -2.04
CA THR A 23 9.67 -12.15 -2.35
C THR A 23 9.02 -11.56 -1.12
N ALA A 24 8.95 -10.24 -1.06
CA ALA A 24 8.14 -9.52 -0.09
C ALA A 24 7.29 -8.50 -0.86
N ALA A 25 6.02 -8.85 -1.06
CA ALA A 25 5.07 -8.09 -1.86
C ALA A 25 4.14 -7.29 -0.95
N GLN A 26 4.39 -5.98 -0.81
CA GLN A 26 3.62 -5.08 0.08
C GLN A 26 3.75 -5.41 1.58
N SER A 27 4.85 -6.02 2.02
CA SER A 27 5.06 -6.40 3.43
C SER A 27 6.38 -5.94 4.04
N ALA A 28 7.40 -5.64 3.22
CA ALA A 28 8.76 -5.36 3.71
C ALA A 28 8.86 -4.19 4.70
N HIS A 29 7.91 -3.25 4.66
CA HIS A 29 7.85 -2.11 5.57
C HIS A 29 7.44 -2.47 7.01
N TRP A 30 6.98 -3.71 7.26
CA TRP A 30 6.62 -4.19 8.60
C TRP A 30 7.73 -4.98 9.29
N PHE A 31 8.81 -5.30 8.60
CA PHE A 31 9.81 -6.24 9.10
C PHE A 31 10.77 -5.60 10.10
N ASP A 32 11.25 -6.42 11.03
CA ASP A 32 12.39 -6.10 11.90
C ASP A 32 13.68 -6.44 11.13
N TYR A 33 14.27 -5.43 10.49
CA TYR A 33 15.44 -5.63 9.61
C TYR A 33 16.64 -6.25 10.32
N ALA A 34 16.81 -6.01 11.63
CA ALA A 34 17.92 -6.57 12.40
C ALA A 34 17.83 -8.09 12.52
N LYS A 35 16.60 -8.65 12.49
CA LYS A 35 16.34 -10.09 12.52
C LYS A 35 16.10 -10.68 11.13
N LEU A 36 15.51 -9.89 10.23
CA LEU A 36 15.23 -10.30 8.86
C LEU A 36 16.52 -10.65 8.11
N TRP A 37 17.54 -9.78 8.14
CA TRP A 37 18.71 -9.98 7.29
C TRP A 37 19.52 -11.25 7.63
N PRO A 38 19.78 -11.57 8.92
CA PRO A 38 20.37 -12.85 9.29
C PRO A 38 19.55 -14.05 8.77
N GLU A 39 18.22 -13.96 8.83
CA GLU A 39 17.36 -15.05 8.37
C GLU A 39 17.37 -15.20 6.85
N MET A 40 17.30 -14.10 6.10
CA MET A 40 17.41 -14.12 4.64
C MET A 40 18.79 -14.66 4.21
N ARG A 41 19.86 -14.27 4.91
CA ARG A 41 21.22 -14.77 4.70
C ARG A 41 21.29 -16.29 4.91
N ARG A 42 20.62 -16.81 5.95
CA ARG A 42 20.57 -18.24 6.29
C ARG A 42 19.83 -19.03 5.22
N THR A 43 18.65 -18.58 4.82
CA THR A 43 17.75 -19.36 3.95
C THR A 43 18.10 -19.29 2.47
N VAL A 44 18.55 -18.13 1.99
CA VAL A 44 18.78 -17.91 0.56
C VAL A 44 20.14 -18.46 0.16
N ARG A 45 20.17 -19.27 -0.90
CA ARG A 45 21.42 -19.85 -1.43
C ARG A 45 22.32 -18.77 -2.03
N SER A 46 23.63 -19.01 -2.10
CA SER A 46 24.54 -18.14 -2.88
C SER A 46 24.06 -18.04 -4.33
N GLY A 47 24.05 -16.82 -4.87
CA GLY A 47 23.47 -16.50 -6.17
C GLY A 47 21.93 -16.41 -6.21
N GLY A 48 21.23 -16.70 -5.11
CA GLY A 48 19.78 -16.53 -4.99
C GLY A 48 19.35 -15.06 -4.90
N THR A 49 18.06 -14.80 -5.07
CA THR A 49 17.53 -13.43 -5.24
C THR A 49 16.59 -13.03 -4.11
N LEU A 50 16.70 -11.78 -3.66
CA LEU A 50 15.60 -11.08 -2.99
C LEU A 50 14.92 -10.16 -4.00
N ALA A 51 13.58 -10.20 -4.02
CA ALA A 51 12.76 -9.26 -4.77
C ALA A 51 11.67 -8.68 -3.86
N PHE A 52 11.92 -7.51 -3.29
CA PHE A 52 10.99 -6.85 -2.37
C PHE A 52 10.36 -5.67 -3.07
N TRP A 53 9.03 -5.61 -3.11
CA TRP A 53 8.33 -4.48 -3.69
C TRP A 53 7.21 -3.98 -2.80
N GLY A 54 6.88 -2.72 -2.98
CA GLY A 54 5.76 -2.09 -2.33
C GLY A 54 5.27 -0.90 -3.12
N TYR A 55 4.03 -0.52 -2.85
CA TYR A 55 3.38 0.63 -3.42
C TYR A 55 2.78 1.49 -2.32
N LYS A 56 2.81 2.80 -2.54
CA LYS A 56 2.29 3.83 -1.65
C LYS A 56 0.84 4.15 -2.03
N ASP A 57 0.36 5.37 -1.79
CA ASP A 57 -1.02 5.71 -2.14
C ASP A 57 -1.28 5.79 -3.64
N HIS A 58 -2.53 5.50 -3.97
CA HIS A 58 -3.05 5.62 -5.32
C HIS A 58 -3.32 7.09 -5.69
N VAL A 59 -3.19 7.37 -6.97
CA VAL A 59 -3.48 8.66 -7.61
C VAL A 59 -4.50 8.41 -8.71
N LEU A 60 -5.55 9.22 -8.76
CA LEU A 60 -6.46 9.28 -9.90
C LEU A 60 -5.84 10.20 -10.95
N VAL A 61 -5.24 9.63 -12.00
CA VAL A 61 -4.32 10.33 -12.92
C VAL A 61 -4.96 11.58 -13.54
N SER A 62 -6.24 11.49 -13.93
CA SER A 62 -6.99 12.60 -14.55
C SER A 62 -7.76 13.47 -13.55
N TYR A 63 -7.73 13.15 -12.25
CA TYR A 63 -8.55 13.79 -11.21
C TYR A 63 -7.70 14.22 -10.01
N PRO A 64 -6.84 15.26 -10.18
CA PRO A 64 -5.95 15.71 -9.11
C PRO A 64 -6.68 16.31 -7.90
N ARG A 65 -7.90 16.84 -8.06
CA ARG A 65 -8.68 17.37 -6.92
C ARG A 65 -9.24 16.22 -6.08
N ALA A 66 -9.83 15.20 -6.73
CA ALA A 66 -10.22 13.96 -6.05
C ALA A 66 -9.02 13.29 -5.34
N THR A 67 -7.86 13.22 -6.01
CA THR A 67 -6.62 12.72 -5.37
C THR A 67 -6.24 13.53 -4.13
N SER A 68 -6.40 14.86 -4.17
CA SER A 68 -6.11 15.73 -3.02
C SER A 68 -7.04 15.46 -1.85
N ILE A 69 -8.34 15.21 -2.12
CA ILE A 69 -9.33 14.84 -1.09
C ILE A 69 -8.98 13.48 -0.48
N ILE A 70 -8.62 12.48 -1.29
CA ILE A 70 -8.18 11.18 -0.79
C ILE A 70 -6.99 11.35 0.16
N ASN A 71 -6.01 12.18 -0.21
CA ASN A 71 -4.85 12.47 0.63
C ASN A 71 -5.22 13.20 1.93
N GLU A 72 -6.15 14.17 1.86
CA GLU A 72 -6.65 14.89 3.04
C GLU A 72 -7.29 13.93 4.03
N TYR A 73 -8.19 13.05 3.57
CA TYR A 73 -8.84 12.06 4.44
C TYR A 73 -7.84 11.01 4.94
N ALA A 74 -6.89 10.60 4.10
CA ALA A 74 -5.87 9.62 4.46
C ALA A 74 -4.90 10.14 5.54
N TYR A 75 -4.55 11.43 5.53
CA TYR A 75 -3.43 11.98 6.34
C TYR A 75 -3.79 13.16 7.23
N GLY A 76 -5.01 13.67 7.16
CA GLY A 76 -5.50 14.68 8.09
C GLY A 76 -5.35 14.20 9.54
N GLN A 77 -4.85 15.09 10.39
CA GLN A 77 -4.55 14.79 11.79
C GLN A 77 -5.75 14.98 12.73
N ASP A 78 -6.90 15.41 12.18
CA ASP A 78 -8.15 15.40 12.93
C ASP A 78 -8.47 13.94 13.32
N PRO A 79 -8.82 13.65 14.59
CA PRO A 79 -9.18 12.29 15.04
C PRO A 79 -10.34 11.65 14.28
N TRP A 80 -11.13 12.45 13.55
CA TRP A 80 -12.18 12.00 12.64
C TRP A 80 -11.67 11.49 11.30
N LEU A 81 -10.45 11.86 10.89
CA LEU A 81 -9.82 11.43 9.64
C LEU A 81 -8.88 10.24 9.89
N LEU A 82 -8.30 9.67 8.83
CA LEU A 82 -7.54 8.42 8.92
C LEU A 82 -6.08 8.61 9.36
N GLY A 83 -5.57 9.85 9.38
CA GLY A 83 -4.14 10.14 9.53
C GLY A 83 -3.53 9.57 10.80
N SER A 84 -4.22 9.68 11.94
CA SER A 84 -3.72 9.18 13.24
C SER A 84 -3.81 7.66 13.41
N TYR A 85 -4.43 6.95 12.46
CA TYR A 85 -4.69 5.51 12.56
C TYR A 85 -3.71 4.66 11.74
N TRP A 86 -2.83 5.29 10.97
CA TRP A 86 -1.75 4.59 10.30
C TRP A 86 -0.68 4.14 11.30
N GLN A 87 -0.38 2.84 11.31
CA GLN A 87 0.70 2.30 12.14
C GLN A 87 2.07 2.76 11.63
N GLN A 88 2.88 3.26 12.56
CA GLN A 88 4.25 3.72 12.33
C GLN A 88 5.27 2.77 12.99
N PRO A 89 6.49 2.65 12.45
CA PRO A 89 7.03 3.39 11.30
C PRO A 89 6.66 2.79 9.93
N GLY A 90 5.97 1.64 9.88
CA GLY A 90 5.71 0.93 8.62
C GLY A 90 5.05 1.78 7.55
N ARG A 91 4.07 2.63 7.90
CA ARG A 91 3.46 3.53 6.94
C ARG A 91 4.45 4.54 6.34
N SER A 92 5.28 5.19 7.17
CA SER A 92 6.28 6.14 6.65
C SER A 92 7.31 5.47 5.75
N ILE A 93 7.71 4.22 6.06
CA ILE A 93 8.63 3.44 5.24
C ILE A 93 8.05 3.16 3.85
N VAL A 94 6.80 2.71 3.75
CA VAL A 94 6.17 2.43 2.44
C VAL A 94 5.89 3.72 1.65
N GLN A 95 5.49 4.81 2.32
CA GLN A 95 5.35 6.13 1.68
C GLN A 95 6.67 6.63 1.09
N GLN A 96 7.78 6.33 1.74
CA GLN A 96 9.14 6.63 1.28
C GLN A 96 9.71 5.52 0.38
N LYS A 97 8.86 4.74 -0.30
CA LYS A 97 9.28 3.78 -1.34
C LYS A 97 10.29 2.76 -0.83
N LEU A 98 10.07 2.29 0.40
CA LEU A 98 10.90 1.28 1.06
C LEU A 98 12.38 1.69 1.20
N ARG A 99 12.71 2.98 1.20
CA ARG A 99 14.10 3.45 1.29
C ARG A 99 14.84 2.97 2.54
N ALA A 100 14.12 2.67 3.63
CA ALA A 100 14.67 2.09 4.84
C ALA A 100 15.12 0.63 4.70
N VAL A 101 14.62 -0.10 3.68
CA VAL A 101 14.95 -1.51 3.43
C VAL A 101 16.29 -1.60 2.70
N GLN A 102 17.37 -1.78 3.45
CA GLN A 102 18.74 -1.79 2.91
C GLN A 102 19.35 -3.20 3.06
N PRO A 103 19.43 -4.01 1.97
CA PRO A 103 20.16 -5.27 2.00
C PRO A 103 21.63 -5.05 2.39
N PRO A 104 22.15 -5.74 3.43
CA PRO A 104 23.54 -5.55 3.89
C PRO A 104 24.57 -5.95 2.83
N VAL A 105 25.53 -5.07 2.55
CA VAL A 105 26.50 -5.23 1.45
C VAL A 105 27.50 -6.39 1.65
N GLU A 106 27.70 -6.79 2.90
CA GLU A 106 28.50 -7.96 3.29
C GLU A 106 27.88 -9.28 2.83
N ASP A 107 26.55 -9.30 2.63
CA ASP A 107 25.80 -10.50 2.29
C ASP A 107 25.11 -10.44 0.93
N TRP A 108 24.88 -9.24 0.42
CA TRP A 108 24.13 -8.99 -0.79
C TRP A 108 24.94 -8.16 -1.78
N GLU A 109 24.80 -8.50 -3.05
CA GLU A 109 25.39 -7.81 -4.18
C GLU A 109 24.35 -7.51 -5.26
N ASP A 110 24.74 -6.73 -6.27
CA ASP A 110 23.86 -6.29 -7.36
C ASP A 110 22.55 -5.66 -6.87
N VAL A 111 22.62 -4.93 -5.75
CA VAL A 111 21.45 -4.26 -5.18
C VAL A 111 20.97 -3.17 -6.14
N SER A 112 19.74 -3.30 -6.64
CA SER A 112 19.10 -2.31 -7.50
C SER A 112 17.76 -1.87 -6.94
N ARG A 113 17.37 -0.64 -7.27
CA ARG A 113 16.10 -0.04 -6.89
C ARG A 113 15.46 0.62 -8.09
N ASP A 114 14.25 0.21 -8.39
CA ASP A 114 13.38 0.89 -9.35
C ASP A 114 12.29 1.61 -8.54
N GLU A 115 12.33 2.94 -8.52
CA GLU A 115 11.35 3.79 -7.84
C GLU A 115 10.51 4.55 -8.86
N TYR A 116 9.19 4.38 -8.80
CA TYR A 116 8.23 5.04 -9.68
C TYR A 116 7.33 6.01 -8.92
N GLU A 117 7.02 7.16 -9.51
CA GLU A 117 6.04 8.15 -9.00
C GLU A 117 5.11 8.59 -10.14
N PRO A 118 3.78 8.52 -9.98
CA PRO A 118 2.85 9.10 -10.94
C PRO A 118 3.17 10.58 -11.21
N GLY A 119 3.30 10.93 -12.49
CA GLY A 119 3.59 12.31 -12.92
C GLY A 119 5.06 12.75 -12.80
N VAL A 120 5.98 11.88 -12.41
CA VAL A 120 7.44 12.15 -12.43
C VAL A 120 8.11 11.22 -13.44
N GLU A 121 9.08 11.76 -14.19
CA GLU A 121 9.88 10.96 -15.12
C GLU A 121 10.83 10.03 -14.36
N GLY A 122 10.85 8.75 -14.76
CA GLY A 122 11.72 7.72 -14.20
C GLY A 122 10.97 6.58 -13.51
N GLY A 123 11.67 5.47 -13.34
CA GLY A 123 11.13 4.22 -12.80
C GLY A 123 10.17 3.51 -13.75
N THR A 124 9.85 2.28 -13.41
CA THR A 124 8.92 1.42 -14.15
C THR A 124 7.53 1.48 -13.54
N ARG A 125 6.53 1.79 -14.36
CA ARG A 125 5.12 1.80 -13.94
C ARG A 125 4.57 0.37 -13.79
N PHE A 126 4.89 -0.28 -12.68
CA PHE A 126 4.40 -1.64 -12.36
C PHE A 126 2.96 -1.67 -11.83
N MET A 127 2.57 -0.66 -11.05
CA MET A 127 1.27 -0.61 -10.37
C MET A 127 0.37 0.43 -11.03
N HIS A 128 -0.49 -0.04 -11.93
CA HIS A 128 -1.55 0.76 -12.54
C HIS A 128 -2.78 -0.10 -12.80
N ALA A 129 -3.95 0.53 -12.80
CA ALA A 129 -5.22 -0.14 -13.07
C ALA A 129 -6.23 0.85 -13.66
N ARG A 130 -7.13 0.35 -14.49
CA ARG A 130 -8.37 1.03 -14.83
C ARG A 130 -9.48 0.38 -14.01
N MET A 131 -10.20 1.16 -13.21
CA MET A 131 -11.26 0.63 -12.34
C MET A 131 -12.40 1.63 -12.19
N THR A 132 -13.55 1.15 -11.72
CA THR A 132 -14.68 2.03 -11.40
C THR A 132 -14.46 2.75 -10.08
N LEU A 133 -15.07 3.92 -9.89
CA LEU A 133 -15.05 4.64 -8.61
C LEU A 133 -15.63 3.79 -7.46
N GLY A 134 -16.64 2.95 -7.74
CA GLY A 134 -17.15 2.00 -6.76
C GLY A 134 -16.12 0.95 -6.33
N SER A 135 -15.30 0.46 -7.27
CA SER A 135 -14.20 -0.46 -6.95
C SER A 135 -13.08 0.24 -6.16
N MET A 136 -12.80 1.51 -6.47
CA MET A 136 -11.86 2.34 -5.72
C MET A 136 -12.35 2.58 -4.28
N GLU A 137 -13.64 2.86 -4.09
CA GLU A 137 -14.24 2.97 -2.75
C GLU A 137 -13.99 1.68 -1.94
N GLU A 138 -14.25 0.50 -2.51
CA GLU A 138 -13.98 -0.77 -1.83
C GLU A 138 -12.50 -0.97 -1.53
N TYR A 139 -11.61 -0.57 -2.45
CA TYR A 139 -10.16 -0.61 -2.22
C TYR A 139 -9.77 0.24 -1.00
N VAL A 140 -10.27 1.47 -0.88
CA VAL A 140 -9.99 2.34 0.27
C VAL A 140 -10.52 1.73 1.58
N ARG A 141 -11.66 1.04 1.54
CA ARG A 141 -12.22 0.33 2.72
C ARG A 141 -11.36 -0.84 3.19
N THR A 142 -10.33 -1.26 2.45
CA THR A 142 -9.35 -2.27 2.90
C THR A 142 -8.17 -1.68 3.68
N TRP A 143 -8.08 -0.35 3.77
CA TRP A 143 -6.97 0.29 4.45
C TRP A 143 -6.93 -0.05 5.94
N SER A 144 -5.74 -0.38 6.44
CA SER A 144 -5.54 -0.70 7.85
C SER A 144 -5.90 0.46 8.78
N SER A 145 -5.68 1.71 8.34
CA SER A 145 -6.11 2.92 9.05
C SER A 145 -7.63 3.01 9.16
N PHE A 146 -8.38 2.66 8.12
CA PHE A 146 -9.84 2.61 8.17
C PHE A 146 -10.33 1.56 9.16
N HIS A 147 -9.77 0.35 9.13
CA HIS A 147 -10.13 -0.67 10.14
C HIS A 147 -9.80 -0.24 11.58
N ALA A 148 -8.72 0.51 11.78
CA ALA A 148 -8.38 1.10 13.07
C ALA A 148 -9.33 2.23 13.47
N TRP A 149 -9.73 3.07 12.52
CA TRP A 149 -10.74 4.10 12.68
C TRP A 149 -12.10 3.50 13.07
N GLN A 150 -12.54 2.43 12.41
CA GLN A 150 -13.81 1.74 12.72
C GLN A 150 -13.86 1.22 14.15
N ARG A 151 -12.73 0.71 14.68
CA ARG A 151 -12.65 0.29 16.10
C ARG A 151 -12.83 1.45 17.07
N LYS A 152 -12.42 2.66 16.68
CA LYS A 152 -12.58 3.88 17.48
C LYS A 152 -14.00 4.45 17.38
N TRP A 153 -14.65 4.29 16.23
CA TRP A 153 -15.96 4.85 15.90
C TRP A 153 -16.97 3.76 15.51
N PRO A 154 -17.29 2.80 16.40
CA PRO A 154 -18.10 1.63 16.05
C PRO A 154 -19.54 1.96 15.62
N ASP A 155 -20.08 3.11 16.08
CA ASP A 155 -21.43 3.56 15.74
C ASP A 155 -21.50 4.24 14.37
N ARG A 156 -20.35 4.42 13.70
CA ARG A 156 -20.25 5.04 12.38
C ARG A 156 -20.12 3.96 11.34
N ILE A 157 -21.27 3.55 10.85
CA ILE A 157 -21.41 2.46 9.89
C ILE A 157 -21.56 3.00 8.48
N ARG A 158 -21.09 2.19 7.53
CA ARG A 158 -21.29 2.40 6.10
C ARG A 158 -22.76 2.65 5.78
N ARG A 159 -23.05 3.64 4.94
CA ARG A 159 -24.42 3.89 4.47
C ARG A 159 -24.96 2.72 3.65
N ALA A 160 -26.24 2.45 3.86
CA ALA A 160 -26.97 1.54 2.99
C ALA A 160 -27.00 2.11 1.55
N PRO A 161 -26.94 1.26 0.52
CA PRO A 161 -27.08 1.71 -0.86
C PRO A 161 -28.34 2.58 -1.05
N GLY A 162 -28.18 3.76 -1.64
CA GLY A 162 -29.27 4.69 -1.91
C GLY A 162 -29.75 5.53 -0.71
N ASN A 163 -29.13 5.42 0.46
CA ASN A 163 -29.47 6.25 1.62
C ASN A 163 -28.53 7.46 1.74
N THR A 164 -29.00 8.63 1.30
CA THR A 164 -28.28 9.92 1.37
C THR A 164 -28.56 10.73 2.63
N ASP A 165 -29.54 10.33 3.43
CA ASP A 165 -29.99 11.08 4.62
C ASP A 165 -29.11 10.80 5.85
N GLN A 166 -28.32 9.73 5.81
CA GLN A 166 -27.33 9.41 6.83
C GLN A 166 -25.96 9.97 6.43
N ARG A 167 -25.18 10.37 7.44
CA ARG A 167 -23.81 10.86 7.24
C ARG A 167 -22.82 9.75 6.84
N GLY A 168 -23.04 8.52 7.32
CA GLY A 168 -22.18 7.37 7.01
C GLY A 168 -20.92 7.28 7.85
N ASP A 169 -19.95 6.51 7.34
CA ASP A 169 -18.58 6.45 7.85
C ASP A 169 -17.66 7.45 7.14
N VAL A 170 -16.39 7.53 7.58
CA VAL A 170 -15.40 8.46 7.02
C VAL A 170 -15.12 8.24 5.53
N ILE A 171 -15.33 7.03 5.00
CA ILE A 171 -15.16 6.76 3.57
C ILE A 171 -16.38 7.26 2.79
N ASP A 172 -17.58 7.10 3.34
CA ASP A 172 -18.78 7.71 2.74
C ASP A 172 -18.62 9.24 2.61
N GLU A 173 -18.13 9.91 3.66
CA GLU A 173 -17.85 11.37 3.63
C GLU A 173 -16.77 11.74 2.61
N MET A 174 -15.71 10.92 2.51
CA MET A 174 -14.66 11.12 1.50
C MET A 174 -15.22 11.02 0.07
N MET A 175 -16.06 10.02 -0.19
CA MET A 175 -16.66 9.81 -1.51
C MET A 175 -17.65 10.91 -1.86
N ASP A 176 -18.47 11.37 -0.91
CA ASP A 176 -19.35 12.54 -1.11
C ASP A 176 -18.52 13.75 -1.50
N LYS A 177 -17.40 13.99 -0.80
CA LYS A 177 -16.55 15.14 -1.07
C LYS A 177 -15.91 15.07 -2.46
N ILE A 178 -15.50 13.88 -2.90
CA ILE A 178 -15.00 13.63 -4.25
C ILE A 178 -16.09 13.94 -5.28
N GLN A 179 -17.31 13.45 -5.06
CA GLN A 179 -18.44 13.66 -5.96
C GLN A 179 -18.84 15.15 -6.07
N GLU A 180 -18.88 15.86 -4.94
CA GLU A 180 -19.15 17.30 -4.90
C GLU A 180 -18.11 18.12 -5.67
N THR A 181 -16.84 17.70 -5.63
CA THR A 181 -15.71 18.48 -6.14
C THR A 181 -15.44 18.27 -7.62
N GLU A 182 -15.75 17.09 -8.15
CA GLU A 182 -15.50 16.72 -9.54
C GLU A 182 -16.80 16.74 -10.36
N PRO A 183 -17.00 17.74 -11.25
CA PRO A 183 -18.24 17.86 -12.02
C PRO A 183 -18.59 16.62 -12.85
N SER A 184 -17.58 15.86 -13.33
CA SER A 184 -17.82 14.61 -14.07
C SER A 184 -18.43 13.49 -13.22
N PHE A 185 -18.36 13.59 -11.89
CA PHE A 185 -18.89 12.60 -10.95
C PHE A 185 -20.26 13.00 -10.39
N GLN A 186 -20.77 14.21 -10.68
CA GLN A 186 -22.09 14.68 -10.25
C GLN A 186 -23.23 14.07 -11.07
N ARG A 187 -23.42 12.76 -10.92
CA ARG A 187 -24.40 11.93 -11.62
C ARG A 187 -24.78 10.72 -10.76
N ASP A 188 -25.95 10.14 -11.01
CA ASP A 188 -26.51 9.06 -10.18
C ASP A 188 -25.69 7.76 -10.26
N ASP A 189 -25.12 7.47 -11.42
CA ASP A 189 -24.28 6.30 -11.74
C ASP A 189 -22.78 6.58 -11.55
N TRP A 190 -22.41 7.55 -10.69
CA TRP A 190 -21.01 7.94 -10.48
C TRP A 190 -20.11 6.76 -10.09
N LYS A 191 -20.64 5.75 -9.41
CA LYS A 191 -19.88 4.55 -9.02
C LYS A 191 -19.38 3.74 -10.21
N ASP A 192 -20.02 3.87 -11.37
CA ASP A 192 -19.66 3.15 -12.61
C ASP A 192 -18.65 3.94 -13.45
N VAL A 193 -18.32 5.19 -13.08
CA VAL A 193 -17.31 5.99 -13.76
C VAL A 193 -15.95 5.30 -13.64
N GLU A 194 -15.37 4.97 -14.79
CA GLU A 194 -14.02 4.42 -14.87
C GLU A 194 -12.96 5.50 -14.71
N VAL A 195 -11.95 5.20 -13.91
CA VAL A 195 -10.80 6.06 -13.65
C VAL A 195 -9.52 5.26 -13.84
N ASP A 196 -8.50 5.93 -14.38
CA ASP A 196 -7.14 5.40 -14.44
C ASP A 196 -6.42 5.74 -13.12
N VAL A 197 -5.90 4.71 -12.49
CA VAL A 197 -5.28 4.74 -11.17
C VAL A 197 -3.84 4.27 -11.27
N GLU A 198 -2.92 5.03 -10.68
CA GLU A 198 -1.51 4.68 -10.58
C GLU A 198 -1.05 4.76 -9.12
N TRP A 199 -0.06 3.95 -8.75
CA TRP A 199 0.55 4.01 -7.43
C TRP A 199 2.04 4.29 -7.56
N GLY A 200 2.55 5.19 -6.73
CA GLY A 200 3.99 5.28 -6.52
C GLY A 200 4.49 3.95 -5.96
N SER A 201 5.60 3.42 -6.47
CA SER A 201 6.07 2.09 -6.09
C SER A 201 7.59 2.01 -6.04
N ALA A 202 8.08 0.95 -5.39
CA ALA A 202 9.47 0.57 -5.40
C ALA A 202 9.61 -0.94 -5.61
N LEU A 203 10.61 -1.34 -6.38
CA LEU A 203 11.15 -2.69 -6.45
C LEU A 203 12.61 -2.66 -6.03
N ILE A 204 12.96 -3.48 -5.05
CA ILE A 204 14.33 -3.71 -4.57
C ILE A 204 14.71 -5.12 -4.99
N LEU A 205 15.78 -5.24 -5.78
CA LEU A 205 16.39 -6.51 -6.11
C LEU A 205 17.76 -6.60 -5.47
N ALA A 206 18.14 -7.79 -5.01
CA ALA A 206 19.48 -8.08 -4.52
C ALA A 206 19.83 -9.54 -4.75
N ARG A 207 21.10 -9.83 -5.02
CA ARG A 207 21.63 -11.18 -5.20
C ARG A 207 22.47 -11.58 -3.99
N ARG A 208 22.29 -12.80 -3.50
CA ARG A 208 23.06 -13.34 -2.39
C ARG A 208 24.50 -13.60 -2.84
N ARG A 209 25.48 -13.09 -2.08
CA ARG A 209 26.90 -13.44 -2.23
C ARG A 209 27.14 -14.92 -1.91
#